data_AF-A0A8K0P6G6-F1
#
_entry.id   AF-A0A8K0P6G6-F1
#
_cell.length_a   1.000
_cell.length_b   1.000
_cell.length_c   1.000
_cell.angle_alpha   90.00
_cell.angle_beta   90.00
_cell.angle_gamma   90.00
#
_symmetry.space_group_name_H-M   'P 1'
#
loop_
_entity.id
_entity.type
_entity.pdbx_description
1 polymer ?
#
loop_
_entity_poly.entity_id
_entity_poly.type
_entity_poly.pdbx_seq_one_letter_code
_entity_poly.pdbx_strand_id
1 'polypeptide(L)'
;MGKFFLYNSSEEQDLGAIHTKKLKRVMCSIAQMIMGIPAVVSQESSLLILVISVICFQGAWAINCYTCSSLNGSDVNCEDPYNPAMSTYTEKCMVPKQGHIGMFPANFCIKIVGRNVVSWELMVIRACVMKTMDSQCGVFRYQEHTMTGCVLTCDYDGCNSALRTVPFFSVLLPLLFLSFIGWPLLTELRP
;
A
#
# COMPACT_ATOMS: atom_id res chain seq x y z
N MET A 1 -1.56 14.98 -17.00
CA MET A 1 -1.37 13.68 -16.32
C MET A 1 -1.47 12.58 -17.37
N GLY A 2 -0.34 11.98 -17.75
CA GLY A 2 -0.29 11.00 -18.84
C GLY A 2 -0.69 9.58 -18.41
N LYS A 3 -1.06 8.75 -19.37
CA LYS A 3 -1.52 7.36 -19.16
C LYS A 3 -0.34 6.39 -19.06
N PHE A 4 -0.35 5.55 -18.03
CA PHE A 4 0.59 4.44 -17.88
C PHE A 4 0.05 3.22 -18.64
N PHE A 5 0.84 2.68 -19.58
CA PHE A 5 0.57 1.39 -20.21
C PHE A 5 1.81 0.51 -20.00
N LEU A 6 1.77 -0.34 -18.97
CA LEU A 6 2.62 -1.52 -18.95
C LEU A 6 1.83 -2.65 -19.60
N TYR A 7 2.28 -3.05 -20.79
CA TYR A 7 1.76 -4.25 -21.43
C TYR A 7 2.41 -5.45 -20.75
N ASN A 8 1.63 -6.16 -19.93
CA ASN A 8 1.84 -7.60 -19.74
C ASN A 8 0.50 -8.28 -19.42
N SER A 9 -0.04 -8.93 -20.46
CA SER A 9 -0.56 -10.30 -20.44
C SER A 9 -1.01 -10.88 -19.09
N SER A 10 -2.26 -10.63 -18.69
CA SER A 10 -3.13 -11.61 -18.04
C SER A 10 -4.54 -11.04 -17.91
N GLU A 11 -5.37 -11.37 -18.91
CA GLU A 11 -6.82 -11.40 -18.81
C GLU A 11 -7.24 -12.50 -17.79
N GLU A 12 -8.42 -12.38 -17.19
CA GLU A 12 -9.01 -13.26 -16.14
C GLU A 12 -8.38 -13.10 -14.72
N GLN A 13 -9.07 -12.80 -13.62
CA GLN A 13 -10.47 -13.00 -13.21
C GLN A 13 -10.97 -11.87 -12.30
N ASP A 14 -12.04 -11.20 -12.73
CA ASP A 14 -12.91 -10.40 -11.86
C ASP A 14 -13.80 -11.34 -11.02
N LEU A 15 -13.21 -11.95 -9.98
CA LEU A 15 -13.95 -12.77 -8.99
C LEU A 15 -14.00 -12.13 -7.59
N GLY A 16 -13.43 -10.94 -7.40
CA GLY A 16 -13.40 -10.25 -6.10
C GLY A 16 -14.58 -9.33 -5.81
N ALA A 17 -15.26 -8.81 -6.84
CA ALA A 17 -16.25 -7.74 -6.68
C ALA A 17 -17.72 -8.21 -6.56
N ILE A 18 -18.02 -9.47 -6.92
CA ILE A 18 -19.38 -10.02 -6.82
C ILE A 18 -19.64 -10.62 -5.43
N HIS A 19 -18.61 -11.12 -4.75
CA HIS A 19 -18.75 -11.73 -3.42
C HIS A 19 -19.05 -10.68 -2.31
N THR A 20 -18.56 -9.46 -2.45
CA THR A 20 -18.74 -8.39 -1.43
C THR A 20 -20.15 -7.76 -1.45
N LYS A 21 -20.81 -7.73 -2.62
CA LYS A 21 -22.20 -7.24 -2.72
C LYS A 21 -23.20 -8.22 -2.11
N LYS A 22 -22.95 -9.54 -2.22
CA LYS A 22 -23.82 -10.56 -1.61
C LYS A 22 -23.64 -10.61 -0.09
N LEU A 23 -22.40 -10.40 0.41
CA LEU A 23 -22.12 -10.36 1.85
C LEU A 23 -22.71 -9.12 2.56
N LYS A 24 -22.65 -7.93 1.93
CA LYS A 24 -23.30 -6.72 2.48
C LYS A 24 -24.82 -6.85 2.64
N ARG A 25 -25.47 -7.62 1.76
CA ARG A 25 -26.92 -7.85 1.85
C ARG A 25 -27.27 -8.86 2.95
N VAL A 26 -26.43 -9.88 3.15
CA VAL A 26 -26.60 -10.87 4.23
C VAL A 26 -26.36 -10.25 5.62
N MET A 27 -25.37 -9.36 5.76
CA MET A 27 -25.07 -8.71 7.05
C MET A 27 -26.13 -7.68 7.51
N CYS A 28 -26.88 -7.08 6.58
CA CYS A 28 -28.00 -6.19 6.92
C CYS A 28 -29.26 -6.97 7.36
N SER A 29 -29.50 -8.16 6.81
CA SER A 29 -30.63 -9.00 7.23
C SER A 29 -30.47 -9.61 8.62
N ILE A 30 -29.25 -9.76 9.14
CA ILE A 30 -29.03 -10.23 10.53
C ILE A 30 -29.38 -9.14 11.54
N ALA A 31 -29.21 -7.86 11.19
CA ALA A 31 -29.61 -6.73 12.05
C ALA A 31 -31.13 -6.67 12.30
N GLN A 32 -31.95 -7.30 11.45
CA GLN A 32 -33.41 -7.40 11.65
C GLN A 32 -33.84 -8.57 12.53
N MET A 33 -32.96 -9.53 12.85
CA MET A 33 -33.26 -10.64 13.79
C MET A 33 -32.92 -10.32 15.25
N ILE A 34 -32.23 -9.22 15.54
CA ILE A 34 -31.72 -8.91 16.89
C ILE A 34 -32.76 -8.21 17.78
N MET A 35 -33.94 -7.83 17.27
CA MET A 35 -35.00 -7.19 18.08
C MET A 35 -35.87 -8.19 18.88
N GLY A 36 -35.33 -9.34 19.32
CA GLY A 36 -36.13 -10.37 19.98
C GLY A 36 -35.45 -11.34 20.95
N ILE A 37 -34.21 -11.09 21.39
CA ILE A 37 -33.52 -12.00 22.33
C ILE A 37 -33.51 -11.38 23.74
N PRO A 38 -34.00 -12.07 24.80
CA PRO A 38 -33.91 -11.57 26.17
C PRO A 38 -32.45 -11.47 26.61
N ALA A 39 -32.13 -10.42 27.36
CA ALA A 39 -30.80 -10.05 27.81
C ALA A 39 -30.18 -11.09 28.77
N VAL A 40 -29.43 -12.06 28.25
CA VAL A 40 -28.43 -12.82 29.01
C VAL A 40 -27.18 -12.99 28.13
N VAL A 41 -26.42 -11.91 27.97
CA VAL A 41 -25.09 -11.96 27.35
C VAL A 41 -24.09 -12.36 28.44
N SER A 42 -23.50 -13.55 28.33
CA SER A 42 -22.43 -13.99 29.23
C SER A 42 -21.18 -13.10 29.09
N GLN A 43 -20.39 -12.98 30.15
CA GLN A 43 -19.21 -12.09 30.24
C GLN A 43 -18.15 -12.35 29.14
N GLU A 44 -18.04 -13.58 28.65
CA GLU A 44 -17.19 -13.98 27.51
C GLU A 44 -17.71 -13.46 26.16
N SER A 45 -19.01 -13.23 26.04
CA SER A 45 -19.67 -12.81 24.79
C SER A 45 -19.49 -11.31 24.51
N SER A 46 -19.26 -10.49 25.55
CA SER A 46 -19.05 -9.04 25.41
C SER A 46 -17.74 -8.71 24.70
N LEU A 47 -16.69 -9.49 24.95
CA LEU A 47 -15.36 -9.33 24.35
C LEU A 47 -15.39 -9.67 22.85
N LEU A 48 -16.13 -10.73 22.49
CA LEU A 48 -16.33 -11.14 21.10
C LEU A 48 -17.07 -10.07 20.29
N ILE A 49 -18.13 -9.47 20.84
CA ILE A 49 -18.90 -8.40 20.19
C ILE A 49 -18.03 -7.15 19.97
N LEU A 50 -17.17 -6.83 20.94
CA LEU A 50 -16.25 -5.67 20.85
C LEU A 50 -15.17 -5.91 19.79
N VAL A 51 -14.61 -7.12 19.71
CA VAL A 51 -13.65 -7.51 18.65
C VAL A 51 -14.30 -7.48 17.27
N ILE A 52 -15.52 -8.01 17.12
CA ILE A 52 -16.27 -7.97 15.85
C ILE A 52 -16.59 -6.53 15.44
N SER A 53 -16.96 -5.66 16.38
CA SER A 53 -17.16 -4.23 16.14
C SER A 53 -15.90 -3.56 15.58
N VAL A 54 -14.73 -3.78 16.22
CA VAL A 54 -13.44 -3.21 15.78
C VAL A 54 -13.05 -3.71 14.38
N ILE A 55 -13.27 -5.00 14.08
CA ILE A 55 -13.00 -5.57 12.75
C ILE A 55 -13.95 -5.00 11.68
N CYS A 56 -15.24 -4.85 12.01
CA CYS A 56 -16.25 -4.31 11.09
C CYS A 56 -16.07 -2.80 10.81
N PHE A 57 -15.36 -2.06 11.67
CA PHE A 57 -15.07 -0.63 11.50
C PHE A 57 -13.85 -0.34 10.61
N GLN A 58 -13.37 -1.30 9.82
CA GLN A 58 -12.39 -1.03 8.78
C GLN A 58 -13.06 -0.27 7.61
N GLY A 59 -13.09 1.06 7.72
CA GLY A 59 -13.41 1.94 6.59
C GLY A 59 -12.46 1.72 5.41
N ALA A 60 -12.79 2.24 4.23
CA ALA A 60 -11.84 2.29 3.13
C ALA A 60 -10.82 3.40 3.43
N TRP A 61 -9.58 3.03 3.77
CA TRP A 61 -8.49 3.98 4.02
C TRP A 61 -7.79 4.26 2.69
N ALA A 62 -7.65 5.53 2.35
CA ALA A 62 -6.80 5.96 1.25
C ALA A 62 -5.40 6.28 1.81
N ILE A 63 -4.36 5.78 1.14
CA ILE A 63 -2.96 6.01 1.52
C ILE A 63 -2.57 7.48 1.32
N ASN A 64 -1.57 7.95 2.06
CA ASN A 64 -0.96 9.26 1.89
C ASN A 64 0.39 9.12 1.17
N CYS A 65 0.62 9.86 0.08
CA CYS A 65 1.85 9.74 -0.71
C CYS A 65 2.45 11.10 -1.01
N TYR A 66 3.76 11.12 -1.24
CA TYR A 66 4.38 12.26 -1.90
C TYR A 66 4.03 12.27 -3.39
N THR A 67 3.69 13.43 -3.94
CA THR A 67 3.28 13.57 -5.35
C THR A 67 4.04 14.69 -6.04
N CYS A 68 4.75 14.38 -7.12
CA CYS A 68 5.51 15.35 -7.90
C CYS A 68 5.97 14.76 -9.24
N SER A 69 6.44 15.61 -10.14
CA SER A 69 7.11 15.20 -11.36
C SER A 69 8.22 16.18 -11.70
N SER A 70 9.39 15.66 -12.03
CA SER A 70 10.53 16.44 -12.51
C SER A 70 11.06 15.84 -13.81
N LEU A 71 11.40 16.71 -14.75
CA LEU A 71 12.09 16.39 -15.99
C LEU A 71 13.38 17.21 -16.04
N ASN A 72 14.52 16.53 -16.11
CA ASN A 72 15.86 17.15 -16.06
C ASN A 72 16.04 18.12 -14.87
N GLY A 73 15.51 17.78 -13.69
CA GLY A 73 15.64 18.63 -12.50
C GLY A 73 14.75 19.86 -12.50
N SER A 74 13.67 19.89 -13.30
CA SER A 74 12.70 20.98 -13.30
C SER A 74 12.04 21.23 -11.94
N ASP A 75 11.97 20.20 -11.09
CA ASP A 75 11.53 20.31 -9.70
C ASP A 75 12.55 19.62 -8.77
N VAL A 76 13.44 20.43 -8.19
CA VAL A 76 14.51 19.97 -7.29
C VAL A 76 13.97 19.25 -6.05
N ASN A 77 12.74 19.54 -5.62
CA ASN A 77 12.16 18.89 -4.45
C ASN A 77 11.65 17.48 -4.78
N CYS A 78 11.40 17.19 -6.06
CA CYS A 78 11.00 15.86 -6.52
C CYS A 78 12.17 14.89 -6.69
N GLU A 79 13.35 15.44 -7.00
CA GLU A 79 14.61 14.73 -7.24
C GLU A 79 15.16 14.05 -5.96
N ASP A 80 16.24 13.30 -6.11
CA ASP A 80 17.03 12.76 -5.00
C ASP A 80 18.33 13.57 -4.81
N PRO A 81 18.78 13.83 -3.56
CA PRO A 81 18.15 13.46 -2.29
C PRO A 81 16.85 14.23 -2.02
N TYR A 82 15.86 13.53 -1.48
CA TYR A 82 14.51 14.08 -1.34
C TYR A 82 14.35 15.00 -0.15
N ASN A 83 13.69 16.14 -0.35
CA ASN A 83 13.38 17.09 0.70
C ASN A 83 11.88 17.05 1.07
N PRO A 84 11.47 16.32 2.12
CA PRO A 84 10.06 16.17 2.48
C PRO A 84 9.42 17.49 2.96
N ALA A 85 10.20 18.46 3.45
CA ALA A 85 9.67 19.73 3.95
C ALA A 85 9.17 20.66 2.83
N MET A 86 9.74 20.53 1.63
CA MET A 86 9.44 21.37 0.46
C MET A 86 8.66 20.62 -0.62
N SER A 87 8.11 19.46 -0.26
CA SER A 87 7.44 18.55 -1.19
C SER A 87 5.94 18.47 -0.95
N THR A 88 5.20 18.15 -2.01
CA THR A 88 3.76 17.94 -1.91
C THR A 88 3.45 16.58 -1.29
N TYR A 89 2.85 16.60 -0.10
CA TYR A 89 2.30 15.43 0.57
C TYR A 89 0.77 15.40 0.35
N THR A 90 0.30 14.42 -0.41
CA THR A 90 -1.13 14.26 -0.73
C THR A 90 -1.77 13.32 0.27
N GLU A 91 -2.64 13.88 1.10
CA GLU A 91 -3.44 13.12 2.05
C GLU A 91 -4.65 12.48 1.37
N LYS A 92 -5.04 11.29 1.86
CA LYS A 92 -6.18 10.48 1.40
C LYS A 92 -6.21 10.42 -0.12
N CYS A 93 -5.11 9.94 -0.72
CA CYS A 93 -4.92 9.97 -2.17
C CYS A 93 -6.11 9.38 -2.92
N MET A 94 -6.66 10.16 -3.83
CA MET A 94 -7.73 9.74 -4.73
C MET A 94 -7.22 9.79 -6.18
N VAL A 95 -7.44 8.74 -6.95
CA VAL A 95 -6.97 8.63 -8.34
C VAL A 95 -8.09 8.17 -9.28
N PRO A 96 -8.06 8.59 -10.56
CA PRO A 96 -9.04 8.12 -11.54
C PRO A 96 -8.75 6.67 -11.95
N LYS A 97 -9.81 5.89 -12.23
CA LYS A 97 -9.70 4.53 -12.77
C LYS A 97 -10.16 4.50 -14.22
N GLN A 98 -9.34 3.95 -15.11
CA GLN A 98 -9.70 3.82 -16.52
C GLN A 98 -11.00 3.04 -16.67
N GLY A 99 -11.92 3.56 -17.49
CA GLY A 99 -13.24 2.96 -17.72
C GLY A 99 -14.28 3.23 -16.61
N HIS A 100 -13.97 4.06 -15.62
CA HIS A 100 -14.91 4.42 -14.55
C HIS A 100 -14.99 5.94 -14.35
N ILE A 101 -16.18 6.42 -14.00
CA ILE A 101 -16.44 7.83 -13.66
C ILE A 101 -16.15 8.03 -12.18
N GLY A 102 -15.40 9.09 -11.85
CA GLY A 102 -15.09 9.48 -10.48
C GLY A 102 -13.66 9.13 -10.05
N MET A 103 -13.42 9.28 -8.75
CA MET A 103 -12.11 9.10 -8.12
C MET A 103 -12.19 7.98 -7.09
N PHE A 104 -11.11 7.21 -6.97
CA PHE A 104 -11.03 6.01 -6.12
C PHE A 104 -9.85 6.11 -5.17
N PRO A 105 -9.96 5.54 -3.95
CA PRO A 105 -8.86 5.55 -2.99
C PRO A 105 -7.66 4.79 -3.55
N ALA A 106 -6.49 5.41 -3.49
CA ALA A 106 -5.23 4.76 -3.79
C ALA A 106 -4.79 3.88 -2.61
N ASN A 107 -4.06 2.80 -2.93
CA ASN A 107 -3.55 1.85 -1.93
C ASN A 107 -2.01 1.76 -1.92
N PHE A 108 -1.35 2.37 -2.92
CA PHE A 108 0.10 2.31 -3.06
C PHE A 108 0.67 3.68 -3.44
N CYS A 109 1.90 3.93 -3.00
CA CYS A 109 2.73 4.99 -3.54
C CYS A 109 3.75 4.40 -4.50
N ILE A 110 4.04 5.12 -5.58
CA ILE A 110 5.13 4.80 -6.50
C ILE A 110 6.17 5.91 -6.54
N LYS A 111 7.39 5.51 -6.84
CA LYS A 111 8.48 6.37 -7.29
C LYS A 111 9.07 5.79 -8.56
N ILE A 112 9.12 6.59 -9.61
CA ILE A 112 9.76 6.26 -10.87
C ILE A 112 10.98 7.14 -11.00
N VAL A 113 12.13 6.55 -11.30
CA VAL A 113 13.35 7.26 -11.66
C VAL A 113 13.91 6.58 -12.89
N GLY A 114 14.07 7.30 -13.99
CA GLY A 114 14.63 6.73 -15.20
C GLY A 114 15.02 7.76 -16.23
N ARG A 115 15.81 7.33 -17.23
CA ARG A 115 16.22 8.15 -18.37
C ARG A 115 15.56 7.64 -19.64
N ASN A 116 15.15 8.58 -20.49
CA ASN A 116 14.70 8.24 -21.84
C ASN A 116 15.89 7.65 -22.62
N VAL A 117 15.69 6.51 -23.29
CA VAL A 117 16.78 5.84 -24.03
C VAL A 117 17.21 6.58 -25.29
N VAL A 118 16.37 7.50 -25.79
CA VAL A 118 16.63 8.31 -26.98
C VAL A 118 17.09 9.71 -26.60
N SER A 119 16.30 10.45 -25.81
CA SER A 119 16.59 11.85 -25.46
C SER A 119 17.55 12.01 -24.28
N TRP A 120 17.84 10.93 -23.54
CA TRP A 120 18.65 10.91 -22.31
C TRP A 120 18.12 11.79 -21.16
N GLU A 121 16.91 12.32 -21.31
CA GLU A 121 16.26 13.15 -20.30
C GLU A 121 15.94 12.31 -19.05
N LEU A 122 16.36 12.82 -17.90
CA LEU A 122 16.07 12.24 -16.60
C LEU A 122 14.64 12.60 -16.19
N MET A 123 13.90 11.61 -15.72
CA MET A 123 12.55 11.77 -15.22
C MET A 123 12.44 11.17 -13.83
N VAL A 124 11.86 11.94 -12.91
CA VAL A 124 11.47 11.48 -11.57
C VAL A 124 9.99 11.77 -11.35
N ILE A 125 9.22 10.75 -11.00
CA ILE A 125 7.78 10.87 -10.73
C ILE A 125 7.46 10.18 -9.42
N ARG A 126 6.67 10.87 -8.58
CA ARG A 126 6.08 10.31 -7.36
C ARG A 126 4.58 10.47 -7.47
N ALA A 127 3.84 9.39 -7.25
CA ALA A 127 2.40 9.39 -7.42
C ALA A 127 1.72 8.35 -6.53
N CYS A 128 0.44 8.56 -6.27
CA CYS A 128 -0.43 7.53 -5.71
C CYS A 128 -1.00 6.66 -6.84
N VAL A 129 -1.17 5.36 -6.59
CA VAL A 129 -1.76 4.41 -7.54
C VAL A 129 -2.68 3.39 -6.85
N MET A 130 -3.63 2.83 -7.60
CA MET A 130 -4.56 1.82 -7.07
C MET A 130 -3.99 0.41 -7.00
N LYS A 131 -3.06 0.08 -7.92
CA LYS A 131 -2.48 -1.26 -8.06
C LYS A 131 -0.96 -1.16 -7.99
N THR A 132 -0.34 -2.20 -7.46
CA THR A 132 1.12 -2.34 -7.51
C THR A 132 1.60 -2.39 -8.97
N MET A 133 2.77 -1.78 -9.21
CA MET A 133 3.50 -1.90 -10.48
C MET A 133 4.69 -2.87 -10.35
N ASP A 134 4.81 -3.51 -9.18
CA ASP A 134 5.94 -4.28 -8.69
C ASP A 134 7.26 -3.50 -8.69
N SER A 135 8.07 -3.70 -7.65
CA SER A 135 9.33 -2.99 -7.54
C SER A 135 10.35 -3.64 -8.45
N GLN A 136 10.71 -2.97 -9.55
CA GLN A 136 11.60 -3.51 -10.58
C GLN A 136 12.49 -2.43 -11.19
N CYS A 137 13.67 -2.85 -11.66
CA CYS A 137 14.60 -2.01 -12.40
C CYS A 137 14.94 -2.64 -13.75
N GLY A 138 15.16 -1.80 -14.76
CA GLY A 138 15.46 -2.21 -16.12
C GLY A 138 14.86 -1.26 -17.14
N VAL A 139 14.57 -1.80 -18.32
CA VAL A 139 13.91 -1.07 -19.40
C VAL A 139 12.41 -1.20 -19.27
N PHE A 140 11.69 -0.08 -19.30
CA PHE A 140 10.24 -0.04 -19.23
C PHE A 140 9.67 1.04 -20.16
N ARG A 141 8.39 0.95 -20.49
CA ARG A 141 7.70 1.97 -21.28
C ARG A 141 6.91 2.89 -20.37
N TYR A 142 7.10 4.19 -20.55
CA TYR A 142 6.29 5.22 -19.95
C TYR A 142 5.67 6.07 -21.07
N GLN A 143 4.35 6.01 -21.20
CA GLN A 143 3.63 6.60 -22.33
C GLN A 143 4.20 6.08 -23.67
N GLU A 144 4.68 6.99 -24.53
CA GLU A 144 5.28 6.67 -25.83
C GLU A 144 6.80 6.52 -25.76
N HIS A 145 7.40 6.72 -24.59
CA HIS A 145 8.85 6.69 -24.40
C HIS A 145 9.33 5.39 -23.79
N THR A 146 10.47 4.91 -24.29
CA THR A 146 11.21 3.81 -23.65
C THR A 146 12.19 4.43 -22.66
N MET A 147 12.11 3.98 -21.42
CA MET A 147 12.89 4.48 -20.30
C MET A 147 13.77 3.36 -19.75
N THR A 148 14.94 3.71 -19.23
CA THR A 148 15.78 2.82 -18.43
C THR A 148 15.90 3.37 -17.02
N GLY A 149 15.60 2.56 -16.00
CA GLY A 149 15.54 3.02 -14.62
C GLY A 149 14.81 2.05 -13.69
N CYS A 150 14.20 2.57 -12.63
CA CYS A 150 13.48 1.80 -11.63
C CYS A 150 12.06 2.33 -11.41
N VAL A 151 11.13 1.40 -11.20
CA VAL A 151 9.80 1.64 -10.66
C VAL A 151 9.77 1.01 -9.28
N LEU A 152 9.53 1.82 -8.25
CA LEU A 152 9.50 1.41 -6.85
C LEU A 152 8.09 1.59 -6.33
N THR A 153 7.54 0.57 -5.69
CA THR A 153 6.17 0.57 -5.14
C THR A 153 6.17 0.19 -3.66
N CYS A 154 5.30 0.82 -2.88
CA CYS A 154 5.11 0.55 -1.45
C CYS A 154 3.68 0.91 -1.01
N ASP A 155 3.24 0.39 0.14
CA ASP A 155 1.84 0.33 0.59
C ASP A 155 1.60 0.99 1.98
N TYR A 156 2.48 1.89 2.39
CA TYR A 156 2.34 2.66 3.64
C TYR A 156 2.61 4.14 3.40
N ASP A 157 2.09 4.99 4.30
CA ASP A 157 2.12 6.44 4.12
C ASP A 157 3.53 7.00 3.94
N GLY A 158 3.68 7.90 2.96
CA GLY A 158 4.93 8.64 2.70
C GLY A 158 6.12 7.77 2.30
N CYS A 159 5.89 6.49 1.98
CA CYS A 159 6.95 5.52 1.71
C CYS A 159 7.82 5.85 0.48
N ASN A 160 7.26 6.59 -0.47
CA ASN A 160 7.94 6.99 -1.69
C ASN A 160 8.77 8.28 -1.50
N SER A 161 9.28 8.56 -0.30
CA SER A 161 10.15 9.70 0.04
C SER A 161 11.64 9.46 -0.24
N ALA A 162 12.19 8.27 -0.06
CA ALA A 162 13.61 8.01 -0.33
C ALA A 162 13.87 6.52 -0.53
N LEU A 163 15.07 6.15 -1.01
CA LEU A 163 15.51 4.75 -0.96
C LEU A 163 15.54 4.31 0.52
N ARG A 164 14.85 3.20 0.83
CA ARG A 164 15.02 2.51 2.11
C ARG A 164 16.47 2.06 2.25
N THR A 165 17.28 2.79 3.00
CA THR A 165 18.42 2.19 3.69
C THR A 165 17.83 1.32 4.79
N VAL A 166 17.81 0.00 4.59
CA VAL A 166 17.45 -0.91 5.68
C VAL A 166 18.54 -0.81 6.76
N PRO A 167 18.23 -0.32 7.97
CA PRO A 167 19.21 -0.33 9.04
C PRO A 167 19.44 -1.79 9.44
N PHE A 168 20.69 -2.22 9.40
CA PHE A 168 21.15 -3.59 9.75
C PHE A 168 20.67 -4.05 11.15
N PHE A 169 20.29 -3.10 12.01
CA PHE A 169 19.80 -3.34 13.37
C PHE A 169 18.40 -3.98 13.47
N SER A 170 17.56 -3.94 12.42
CA SER A 170 16.20 -4.52 12.49
C SER A 170 16.18 -6.05 12.59
N VAL A 171 17.28 -6.74 12.29
CA VAL A 171 17.39 -8.20 12.41
C VAL A 171 17.94 -8.64 13.78
N LEU A 172 18.70 -7.78 14.47
CA LEU A 172 19.38 -8.13 15.72
C LEU A 172 18.42 -8.21 16.93
N LEU A 173 17.36 -7.40 16.96
CA LEU A 173 16.39 -7.39 18.06
C LEU A 173 15.63 -8.73 18.22
N PRO A 174 15.02 -9.32 17.16
CA PRO A 174 14.31 -10.59 17.32
C PRO A 174 15.22 -11.78 17.64
N LEU A 175 16.49 -11.76 17.20
CA LEU A 175 17.48 -12.79 17.54
C LEU A 175 17.87 -12.75 19.03
N LEU A 176 17.99 -11.55 19.61
CA LEU A 176 18.23 -11.39 21.04
C LEU A 176 17.03 -11.89 21.86
N PHE A 177 15.79 -11.56 21.48
CA PHE A 177 14.58 -12.06 22.16
C PHE A 177 14.47 -13.59 22.15
N LEU A 178 14.82 -14.25 21.04
CA LEU A 178 14.85 -15.73 20.96
C LEU A 178 15.91 -16.36 21.88
N SER A 179 17.05 -15.68 22.07
CA SER A 179 18.08 -16.15 23.01
C SER A 179 17.66 -16.02 24.49
N PHE A 180 16.89 -14.98 24.83
CA PHE A 180 16.36 -14.78 26.19
C PHE A 180 15.21 -15.75 26.54
N ILE A 181 14.36 -16.10 25.57
CA ILE A 181 13.26 -17.06 25.78
C ILE A 181 13.74 -18.52 25.73
N GLY A 182 14.81 -18.82 24.98
CA GLY A 182 15.40 -20.15 24.90
C GLY A 182 16.23 -20.57 26.12
N TRP A 183 16.74 -19.61 26.90
CA TRP A 183 17.56 -19.87 28.09
C TRP A 183 16.87 -20.68 29.20
N PRO A 184 15.60 -20.39 29.59
CA PRO A 184 14.92 -21.18 30.62
C PRO A 184 14.51 -22.61 30.19
N LEU A 185 14.50 -22.94 28.89
CA LEU A 185 14.11 -24.29 28.43
C LEU A 185 15.26 -25.31 28.49
N LEU A 186 16.52 -24.84 28.50
CA LEU A 186 17.70 -25.69 28.63
C LEU A 186 18.04 -26.06 30.09
N THR A 187 17.41 -25.41 31.07
CA THR A 187 17.64 -25.68 32.50
C THR A 187 16.78 -26.81 33.07
N GLU A 188 15.71 -27.23 32.40
CA GLU A 188 14.88 -28.39 32.82
C GLU A 188 15.34 -29.75 32.25
N LEU A 189 16.32 -29.79 31.34
CA LEU A 189 16.85 -31.02 30.73
C LEU A 189 18.18 -31.50 31.34
N ARG A 190 18.52 -31.06 32.56
CA ARG A 190 19.66 -31.61 33.30
C ARG A 190 19.14 -32.65 34.31
N PRO A 191 19.34 -33.96 34.07
CA PRO A 191 18.94 -35.01 35.00
C PRO A 191 19.70 -34.95 36.32
#